data_AF-A0AAV3YI18-F1
#
_entry.id   AF-A0AAV3YI18-F1
#
_cell.length_a   1.000
_cell.length_b   1.000
_cell.length_c   1.000
_cell.angle_alpha   90.00
_cell.angle_beta   90.00
_cell.angle_gamma   90.00
#
_symmetry.space_group_name_H-M   'P 1'
#
loop_
_entity.id
_entity.type
_entity.pdbx_description
1 polymer ?
#
loop_
_entity_poly.entity_id
_entity_poly.type
_entity_poly.pdbx_seq_one_letter_code
_entity_poly.pdbx_strand_id
1 'polypeptide(L)'
;MNGSSLLKLALRRQIVPDELFPYLNALACFTTLIFSIPAVFFNSINIAIFFKIGVTDSITVCFLYLAACDLCSMVLISFSASFQVLYVLQAPGSKKFSTYAFNAAFAYALPLSMAAATTTYIAVQRGLCVAWPFLTRHAFTRNRSIVVLTITSIILFGCWVPRTVAFRNVYVPDPAMNSSQILIVQFLGMWSPADYFYLITVKIALVYIQYITMSVCAVVIAIGMRSSIKLKSASTVSFDNRSDSQNSENSTVKKDAGVPMEVKNVNTDLKTASKQESDKKIQQKGNKELQVIKQAFVVVLVHVICTNTMIPAVIYNLIEPKFQVGADYNNLMYIVFGFVNTAEGLNAFINFFIYLNFNSKFRNCFGTVFNISKFIKN
;
A
#
# COMPACT_ATOMS: atom_id res chain seq x y z
N MET A 1 36.49 -21.42 -13.26
CA MET A 1 36.99 -20.12 -12.76
C MET A 1 38.50 -20.25 -12.58
N ASN A 2 39.31 -19.32 -13.11
CA ASN A 2 40.77 -19.39 -12.99
C ASN A 2 41.22 -18.98 -11.58
N GLY A 3 42.35 -19.50 -11.09
CA GLY A 3 42.86 -19.28 -9.72
C GLY A 3 43.07 -17.80 -9.33
N SER A 4 43.28 -16.92 -10.31
CA SER A 4 43.36 -15.46 -10.11
C SER A 4 42.02 -14.84 -9.67
N SER A 5 40.89 -15.44 -10.04
CA SER A 5 39.55 -15.01 -9.64
C SER A 5 39.26 -15.35 -8.18
N LEU A 6 39.74 -16.51 -7.71
CA LEU A 6 39.61 -16.95 -6.32
C LEU A 6 40.47 -16.10 -5.38
N LEU A 7 41.68 -15.73 -5.80
CA LEU A 7 42.56 -14.85 -5.01
C LEU A 7 41.98 -13.43 -4.85
N LYS A 8 41.35 -12.89 -5.91
CA LYS A 8 40.63 -11.60 -5.86
C LYS A 8 39.39 -11.64 -4.96
N LEU A 9 38.69 -12.78 -4.91
CA LEU A 9 37.56 -13.02 -3.99
C LEU A 9 38.04 -13.09 -2.54
N ALA A 10 39.18 -13.73 -2.28
CA ALA A 10 39.76 -13.87 -0.93
C ALA A 10 40.34 -12.56 -0.37
N LEU A 11 40.80 -11.64 -1.23
CA LEU A 11 41.34 -10.31 -0.82
C LEU A 11 40.27 -9.21 -0.79
N ARG A 12 38.99 -9.55 -0.96
CA ARG A 12 37.90 -8.58 -1.03
C ARG A 12 37.62 -7.99 0.34
N ARG A 13 38.01 -6.74 0.56
CA ARG A 13 37.73 -6.01 1.80
C ARG A 13 36.23 -5.67 1.86
N GLN A 14 35.44 -6.53 2.49
CA GLN A 14 34.02 -6.30 2.70
C GLN A 14 33.79 -5.30 3.84
N ILE A 15 32.78 -4.44 3.70
CA ILE A 15 32.35 -3.52 4.77
C ILE A 15 31.74 -4.32 5.93
N VAL A 16 30.96 -5.35 5.60
CA VAL A 16 30.39 -6.30 6.56
C VAL A 16 31.22 -7.59 6.48
N PRO A 17 31.95 -7.97 7.56
CA PRO A 17 32.71 -9.21 7.57
C PRO A 17 31.84 -10.43 7.30
N ASP A 18 32.37 -11.42 6.58
CA ASP A 18 31.64 -12.64 6.23
C ASP A 18 31.16 -13.43 7.45
N GLU A 19 31.88 -13.33 8.57
CA GLU A 19 31.49 -13.95 9.84
C GLU A 19 30.26 -13.28 10.48
N LEU A 20 30.10 -11.97 10.31
CA LEU A 20 29.01 -11.19 10.91
C LEU A 20 27.75 -11.20 10.02
N PHE A 21 27.95 -11.31 8.70
CA PHE A 21 26.88 -11.30 7.71
C PHE A 21 25.71 -12.26 8.00
N PRO A 22 25.90 -13.57 8.29
CA PRO A 22 24.78 -14.49 8.48
C PRO A 22 23.88 -14.07 9.65
N TYR A 23 24.44 -13.54 10.73
CA TYR A 23 23.67 -13.09 11.90
C TYR A 23 22.85 -11.83 11.60
N LEU A 24 23.47 -10.83 10.94
CA LEU A 24 22.78 -9.60 10.56
C LEU A 24 21.70 -9.85 9.50
N ASN A 25 21.99 -10.71 8.52
CA ASN A 25 21.02 -11.08 7.50
C ASN A 25 19.85 -11.89 8.10
N ALA A 26 20.11 -12.83 9.01
CA ALA A 26 19.06 -13.53 9.74
C ALA A 26 18.17 -12.56 10.52
N LEU A 27 18.75 -11.59 11.23
CA LEU A 27 17.99 -10.57 11.95
C LEU A 27 17.08 -9.76 11.02
N ALA A 28 17.58 -9.33 9.87
CA ALA A 28 16.80 -8.63 8.86
C ALA A 28 15.68 -9.51 8.27
N CYS A 29 15.94 -10.81 8.06
CA CYS A 29 14.92 -11.76 7.62
C CYS A 29 13.85 -12.02 8.71
N PHE A 30 14.24 -12.16 9.98
CA PHE A 30 13.31 -12.32 11.10
C PHE A 30 12.38 -11.11 11.23
N THR A 31 12.93 -9.90 11.15
CA THR A 31 12.12 -8.66 11.19
C THR A 31 11.18 -8.56 10.00
N THR A 32 11.60 -9.00 8.81
CA THR A 32 10.71 -9.11 7.65
C THR A 32 9.54 -10.07 7.91
N LEU A 33 9.82 -11.26 8.47
CA LEU A 33 8.81 -12.29 8.75
C LEU A 33 7.75 -11.85 9.77
N ILE A 34 8.13 -11.01 10.74
CA ILE A 34 7.20 -10.44 11.74
C ILE A 34 6.02 -9.73 11.06
N PHE A 35 6.26 -9.04 9.95
CA PHE A 35 5.20 -8.34 9.23
C PHE A 35 4.66 -9.13 8.03
N SER A 36 5.52 -9.84 7.30
CA SER A 36 5.12 -10.49 6.05
C SER A 36 4.17 -11.67 6.27
N ILE A 37 4.38 -12.50 7.31
CA ILE A 37 3.49 -13.64 7.60
C ILE A 37 2.09 -13.16 7.99
N PRO A 38 1.92 -12.25 8.97
CA PRO A 38 0.60 -11.70 9.25
C PRO A 38 -0.02 -10.96 8.07
N ALA A 39 0.78 -10.28 7.24
CA ALA A 39 0.29 -9.63 6.03
C ALA A 39 -0.29 -10.62 5.01
N VAL A 40 0.26 -11.83 4.87
CA VAL A 40 -0.35 -12.90 4.06
C VAL A 40 -1.76 -13.25 4.57
N PHE A 41 -1.89 -13.45 5.89
CA PHE A 41 -3.18 -13.76 6.51
C PHE A 41 -4.20 -12.64 6.31
N PHE A 42 -3.82 -11.40 6.64
CA PHE A 42 -4.71 -10.25 6.57
C PHE A 42 -5.09 -9.87 5.14
N ASN A 43 -4.18 -9.99 4.16
CA ASN A 43 -4.54 -9.72 2.78
C ASN A 43 -5.41 -10.82 2.16
N SER A 44 -5.30 -12.06 2.63
CA SER A 44 -6.26 -13.13 2.28
C SER A 44 -7.67 -12.79 2.76
N ILE A 45 -7.79 -12.29 4.00
CA ILE A 45 -9.07 -11.81 4.55
C ILE A 45 -9.59 -10.60 3.76
N ASN A 46 -8.73 -9.63 3.43
CA ASN A 46 -9.09 -8.45 2.64
C ASN A 46 -9.73 -8.87 1.31
N ILE A 47 -9.09 -9.79 0.58
CA ILE A 47 -9.58 -10.31 -0.70
C ILE A 47 -10.97 -10.95 -0.52
N ALA A 48 -11.12 -11.86 0.44
CA ALA A 48 -12.39 -12.55 0.69
C ALA A 48 -13.54 -11.57 0.99
N ILE A 49 -13.27 -10.53 1.78
CA ILE A 49 -14.26 -9.51 2.13
C ILE A 49 -14.58 -8.62 0.94
N PHE A 50 -13.59 -8.14 0.18
CA PHE A 50 -13.83 -7.30 -0.98
C PHE A 50 -14.61 -8.03 -2.08
N PHE A 51 -14.39 -9.34 -2.26
CA PHE A 51 -15.25 -10.17 -3.09
C PHE A 51 -16.69 -10.21 -2.58
N LYS A 52 -16.88 -10.40 -1.27
CA LYS A 52 -18.22 -10.48 -0.65
C LYS A 52 -18.97 -9.14 -0.64
N ILE A 53 -18.27 -8.01 -0.52
CA ILE A 53 -18.86 -6.66 -0.65
C ILE A 53 -19.40 -6.43 -2.07
N GLY A 54 -18.82 -7.10 -3.07
CA GLY A 54 -19.09 -6.86 -4.47
C GLY A 54 -18.29 -5.68 -5.00
N VAL A 55 -17.57 -5.92 -6.10
CA VAL A 55 -16.72 -4.94 -6.77
C VAL A 55 -17.59 -3.97 -7.59
N THR A 56 -18.26 -3.07 -6.90
CA THR A 56 -19.27 -2.16 -7.46
C THR A 56 -18.70 -0.81 -7.88
N ASP A 57 -17.62 -0.37 -7.24
CA ASP A 57 -17.02 0.94 -7.45
C ASP A 57 -15.51 0.83 -7.71
N SER A 58 -14.97 1.89 -8.32
CA SER A 58 -13.54 2.00 -8.68
C SER A 58 -12.60 1.78 -7.49
N ILE A 59 -13.00 2.21 -6.30
CA ILE A 59 -12.13 2.19 -5.11
C ILE A 59 -12.04 0.76 -4.60
N THR A 60 -13.18 0.06 -4.54
CA THR A 60 -13.22 -1.35 -4.17
C THR A 60 -12.40 -2.21 -5.15
N VAL A 61 -12.41 -1.89 -6.46
CA VAL A 61 -11.48 -2.53 -7.43
C VAL A 61 -10.02 -2.31 -7.01
N CYS A 62 -9.64 -1.06 -6.72
CA CYS A 62 -8.26 -0.74 -6.40
C CYS A 62 -7.80 -1.40 -5.09
N PHE A 63 -8.63 -1.43 -4.05
CA PHE A 63 -8.27 -2.09 -2.79
C PHE A 63 -8.22 -3.61 -2.91
N LEU A 64 -9.09 -4.23 -3.71
CA LEU A 64 -9.01 -5.65 -4.01
C LEU A 64 -7.72 -5.99 -4.77
N TYR A 65 -7.39 -5.20 -5.79
CA TYR A 65 -6.18 -5.39 -6.58
C TYR A 65 -4.91 -5.14 -5.75
N LEU A 66 -4.92 -4.11 -4.89
CA LEU A 66 -3.84 -3.83 -3.94
C LEU A 66 -3.65 -5.01 -2.98
N ALA A 67 -4.72 -5.54 -2.38
CA ALA A 67 -4.64 -6.71 -1.51
C ALA A 67 -4.12 -7.96 -2.22
N ALA A 68 -4.44 -8.15 -3.51
CA ALA A 68 -3.90 -9.25 -4.31
C ALA A 68 -2.39 -9.10 -4.59
N CYS A 69 -1.94 -7.89 -4.91
CA CYS A 69 -0.51 -7.58 -5.08
C CYS A 69 0.25 -7.75 -3.77
N ASP A 70 -0.28 -7.20 -2.67
CA ASP A 70 0.28 -7.33 -1.34
C ASP A 70 0.38 -8.81 -0.95
N LEU A 71 -0.69 -9.61 -1.12
CA LEU A 71 -0.65 -11.04 -0.85
C LEU A 71 0.44 -11.76 -1.65
N CYS A 72 0.49 -11.54 -2.97
CA CYS A 72 1.48 -12.18 -3.84
C CYS A 72 2.91 -11.82 -3.40
N SER A 73 3.16 -10.54 -3.13
CA SER A 73 4.45 -10.06 -2.68
C SER A 73 4.84 -10.65 -1.31
N MET A 74 3.91 -10.64 -0.35
CA MET A 74 4.15 -11.12 1.01
C MET A 74 4.38 -12.64 1.07
N VAL A 75 3.73 -13.42 0.21
CA VAL A 75 4.00 -14.87 0.08
C VAL A 75 5.44 -15.10 -0.41
N LEU A 76 5.85 -14.39 -1.47
CA LEU A 76 7.19 -14.56 -2.06
C LEU A 76 8.31 -14.14 -1.12
N ILE A 77 8.15 -13.01 -0.43
CA ILE A 77 9.18 -12.54 0.51
C ILE A 77 9.22 -13.37 1.79
N SER A 78 8.06 -13.83 2.30
CA SER A 78 8.02 -14.75 3.45
C SER A 78 8.72 -16.06 3.13
N PHE A 79 8.47 -16.61 1.94
CA PHE A 79 9.16 -17.81 1.45
C PHE A 79 10.68 -17.59 1.44
N SER A 80 11.15 -16.51 0.81
CA SER A 80 12.57 -16.18 0.74
C SER A 80 13.22 -16.01 2.13
N ALA A 81 12.62 -15.18 2.98
CA ALA A 81 13.14 -14.88 4.32
C ALA A 81 13.17 -16.12 5.22
N SER A 82 12.18 -17.01 5.10
CA SER A 82 12.14 -18.27 5.87
C SER A 82 13.33 -19.16 5.54
N PHE A 83 13.68 -19.31 4.27
CA PHE A 83 14.83 -20.12 3.87
C PHE A 83 16.17 -19.51 4.28
N GLN A 84 16.28 -18.18 4.28
CA GLN A 84 17.49 -17.50 4.76
C GLN A 84 17.68 -17.71 6.27
N VAL A 85 16.60 -17.68 7.06
CA VAL A 85 16.65 -18.03 8.49
C VAL A 85 17.04 -19.49 8.69
N LEU A 86 16.43 -20.42 7.96
CA LEU A 86 16.75 -21.85 8.05
C LEU A 86 18.20 -22.17 7.65
N TYR A 87 18.75 -21.41 6.70
CA TYR A 87 20.16 -21.50 6.32
C TYR A 87 21.10 -21.15 7.48
N VAL A 88 20.80 -20.08 8.21
CA VAL A 88 21.60 -19.65 9.37
C VAL A 88 21.46 -20.61 10.55
N LEU A 89 20.28 -21.18 10.74
CA LEU A 89 20.03 -22.25 11.73
C LEU A 89 20.63 -23.61 11.33
N GLN A 90 21.33 -23.69 10.19
CA GLN A 90 21.94 -24.91 9.66
C GLN A 90 20.95 -26.08 9.53
N ALA A 91 19.68 -25.78 9.23
CA ALA A 91 18.65 -26.81 9.10
C ALA A 91 18.99 -27.78 7.95
N PRO A 92 18.66 -29.08 8.06
CA PRO A 92 18.93 -30.06 7.02
C PRO A 92 18.36 -29.63 5.65
N GLY A 93 19.20 -29.64 4.61
CA GLY A 93 18.80 -29.28 3.25
C GLY A 93 18.73 -27.78 2.94
N SER A 94 18.89 -26.89 3.92
CA SER A 94 18.80 -25.43 3.76
C SER A 94 19.72 -24.86 2.66
N LYS A 95 20.92 -25.41 2.49
CA LYS A 95 21.87 -25.03 1.43
C LYS A 95 21.30 -25.21 0.01
N LYS A 96 20.47 -26.23 -0.22
CA LYS A 96 19.84 -26.49 -1.52
C LYS A 96 18.75 -25.48 -1.87
N PHE A 97 18.17 -24.83 -0.86
CA PHE A 97 17.05 -23.90 -1.02
C PHE A 97 17.45 -22.44 -1.21
N SER A 98 18.72 -22.09 -0.99
CA SER A 98 19.22 -20.71 -1.10
C SER A 98 18.91 -20.07 -2.47
N THR A 99 19.05 -20.84 -3.56
CA THR A 99 18.73 -20.34 -4.91
C THR A 99 17.23 -20.18 -5.17
N TYR A 100 16.39 -21.04 -4.61
CA TYR A 100 14.94 -20.82 -4.68
C TYR A 100 14.51 -19.61 -3.85
N ALA A 101 15.15 -19.38 -2.70
CA ALA A 101 14.94 -18.18 -1.89
C ALA A 101 15.32 -16.91 -2.66
N PHE A 102 16.43 -16.92 -3.39
CA PHE A 102 16.80 -15.81 -4.26
C PHE A 102 15.75 -15.56 -5.35
N ASN A 103 15.34 -16.61 -6.06
CA ASN A 103 14.34 -16.47 -7.13
C ASN A 103 13.00 -15.93 -6.60
N ALA A 104 12.58 -16.35 -5.40
CA ALA A 104 11.38 -15.81 -4.75
C ALA A 104 11.54 -14.32 -4.38
N ALA A 105 12.68 -13.92 -3.79
CA ALA A 105 12.97 -12.51 -3.52
C ALA A 105 13.07 -11.66 -4.80
N PHE A 106 13.52 -12.25 -5.90
CA PHE A 106 13.57 -11.59 -7.19
C PHE A 106 12.17 -11.43 -7.80
N ALA A 107 11.33 -12.46 -7.71
CA ALA A 107 9.93 -12.44 -8.14
C ALA A 107 9.07 -11.46 -7.35
N TYR A 108 9.37 -11.26 -6.06
CA TYR A 108 8.70 -10.31 -5.18
C TYR A 108 8.68 -8.87 -5.73
N ALA A 109 9.70 -8.48 -6.51
CA ALA A 109 9.84 -7.11 -7.01
C ALA A 109 8.70 -6.65 -7.95
N LEU A 110 8.07 -7.58 -8.67
CA LEU A 110 6.99 -7.28 -9.63
C LEU A 110 5.66 -6.91 -8.92
N PRO A 111 5.05 -7.77 -8.10
CA PRO A 111 3.80 -7.45 -7.40
C PRO A 111 3.96 -6.23 -6.48
N LEU A 112 5.16 -6.01 -5.90
CA LEU A 112 5.46 -4.79 -5.16
C LEU A 112 5.34 -3.53 -6.04
N SER A 113 5.86 -3.58 -7.27
CA SER A 113 5.77 -2.44 -8.20
C SER A 113 4.33 -2.19 -8.66
N MET A 114 3.53 -3.25 -8.81
CA MET A 114 2.10 -3.15 -9.10
C MET A 114 1.31 -2.54 -7.93
N ALA A 115 1.63 -2.91 -6.69
CA ALA A 115 1.06 -2.33 -5.49
C ALA A 115 1.36 -0.82 -5.41
N ALA A 116 2.63 -0.42 -5.60
CA ALA A 116 3.03 1.00 -5.60
C ALA A 116 2.31 1.82 -6.71
N ALA A 117 2.20 1.27 -7.92
CA ALA A 117 1.46 1.91 -8.99
C ALA A 117 -0.05 2.06 -8.67
N THR A 118 -0.63 1.04 -8.04
CA THR A 118 -2.04 1.07 -7.58
C THR A 118 -2.26 2.12 -6.51
N THR A 119 -1.38 2.20 -5.51
CA THR A 119 -1.44 3.22 -4.46
C THR A 119 -1.29 4.62 -5.04
N THR A 120 -0.42 4.80 -6.04
CA THR A 120 -0.30 6.08 -6.78
C THR A 120 -1.61 6.44 -7.49
N TYR A 121 -2.24 5.47 -8.16
CA TYR A 121 -3.53 5.68 -8.81
C TYR A 121 -4.63 6.06 -7.80
N ILE A 122 -4.69 5.39 -6.65
CA ILE A 122 -5.59 5.74 -5.54
C ILE A 122 -5.32 7.18 -5.06
N ALA A 123 -4.05 7.57 -4.90
CA ALA A 123 -3.66 8.91 -4.46
C ALA A 123 -4.16 9.98 -5.45
N VAL A 124 -3.92 9.78 -6.75
CA VAL A 124 -4.37 10.69 -7.81
C VAL A 124 -5.88 10.78 -7.85
N GLN A 125 -6.58 9.64 -7.81
CA GLN A 125 -8.03 9.60 -7.77
C GLN A 125 -8.59 10.43 -6.60
N ARG A 126 -7.95 10.35 -5.41
CA ARG A 126 -8.42 11.10 -4.23
C ARG A 126 -8.02 12.55 -4.22
N GLY A 127 -6.79 12.84 -4.62
CA GLY A 127 -6.30 14.20 -4.78
C GLY A 127 -7.18 14.98 -5.74
N LEU A 128 -7.51 14.38 -6.89
CA LEU A 128 -8.40 14.99 -7.87
C LEU A 128 -9.85 15.09 -7.38
N CYS A 129 -10.35 14.14 -6.59
CA CYS A 129 -11.71 14.28 -6.02
C CYS A 129 -11.82 15.50 -5.10
N VAL A 130 -10.72 15.89 -4.47
CA VAL A 130 -10.64 17.06 -3.59
C VAL A 130 -10.38 18.33 -4.39
N ALA A 131 -9.42 18.32 -5.32
CA ALA A 131 -9.02 19.49 -6.10
C ALA A 131 -10.02 19.84 -7.22
N TRP A 132 -10.59 18.82 -7.87
CA TRP A 132 -11.45 18.99 -9.05
C TRP A 132 -12.62 17.96 -9.09
N PRO A 133 -13.66 18.16 -8.28
CA PRO A 133 -14.76 17.19 -8.12
C PRO A 133 -15.60 16.96 -9.39
N PHE A 134 -15.68 17.94 -10.30
CA PHE A 134 -16.47 17.81 -11.53
C PHE A 134 -15.86 16.81 -12.53
N LEU A 135 -14.53 16.74 -12.61
CA LEU A 135 -13.83 15.82 -13.52
C LEU A 135 -13.88 14.37 -13.01
N THR A 136 -13.78 14.18 -11.68
CA THR A 136 -13.60 12.86 -11.09
C THR A 136 -14.82 11.96 -11.18
N ARG A 137 -16.02 12.55 -11.20
CA ARG A 137 -17.29 11.80 -11.28
C ARG A 137 -17.44 11.01 -12.58
N HIS A 138 -16.78 11.45 -13.65
CA HIS A 138 -16.80 10.78 -14.96
C HIS A 138 -15.47 10.10 -15.31
N ALA A 139 -14.34 10.59 -14.77
CA ALA A 139 -13.03 10.03 -15.05
C ALA A 139 -12.84 8.63 -14.41
N PHE A 140 -13.17 8.49 -13.12
CA PHE A 140 -12.83 7.31 -12.31
C PHE A 140 -14.00 6.34 -12.15
N THR A 141 -14.34 5.62 -13.22
CA THR A 141 -15.34 4.55 -13.19
C THR A 141 -14.70 3.18 -12.92
N ARG A 142 -15.52 2.20 -12.52
CA ARG A 142 -15.08 0.82 -12.25
C ARG A 142 -14.31 0.22 -13.43
N ASN A 143 -14.93 0.21 -14.62
CA ASN A 143 -14.36 -0.43 -15.79
C ASN A 143 -13.07 0.27 -16.26
N ARG A 144 -13.02 1.60 -16.19
CA ARG A 144 -11.81 2.36 -16.50
C ARG A 144 -10.68 2.05 -15.53
N SER A 145 -10.98 1.90 -14.25
CA SER A 145 -9.97 1.53 -13.25
C SER A 145 -9.41 0.13 -13.49
N ILE A 146 -10.26 -0.85 -13.85
CA ILE A 146 -9.80 -2.19 -14.25
C ILE A 146 -8.83 -2.08 -15.44
N VAL A 147 -9.22 -1.35 -16.49
CA VAL A 147 -8.38 -1.16 -17.68
C VAL A 147 -7.03 -0.53 -17.33
N VAL A 148 -7.02 0.54 -16.52
CA VAL A 148 -5.78 1.21 -16.10
C VAL A 148 -4.88 0.26 -15.31
N LEU A 149 -5.42 -0.47 -14.33
CA LEU A 149 -4.65 -1.43 -13.53
C LEU A 149 -4.10 -2.56 -14.39
N THR A 150 -4.90 -3.12 -15.31
CA THR A 150 -4.46 -4.17 -16.23
C THR A 150 -3.36 -3.69 -17.18
N ILE A 151 -3.52 -2.54 -17.83
CA ILE A 151 -2.49 -1.98 -18.73
C ILE A 151 -1.19 -1.71 -17.95
N THR A 152 -1.30 -1.10 -16.78
CA THR A 152 -0.13 -0.84 -15.92
C THR A 152 0.57 -2.14 -15.53
N SER A 153 -0.20 -3.19 -15.21
CA SER A 153 0.35 -4.53 -14.91
C SER A 153 1.13 -5.11 -16.08
N ILE A 154 0.57 -5.02 -17.29
CA ILE A 154 1.20 -5.55 -18.51
C ILE A 154 2.51 -4.82 -18.80
N ILE A 155 2.53 -3.49 -18.67
CA ILE A 155 3.74 -2.68 -18.88
C ILE A 155 4.83 -3.06 -17.86
N LEU A 156 4.47 -3.13 -16.57
CA LEU A 156 5.42 -3.50 -15.51
C LEU A 156 5.95 -4.92 -15.68
N PHE A 157 5.08 -5.87 -16.07
CA PHE A 157 5.47 -7.23 -16.39
C PHE A 157 6.44 -7.28 -17.58
N GLY A 158 6.12 -6.57 -18.67
CA GLY A 158 6.97 -6.47 -19.85
C GLY A 158 8.35 -5.89 -19.56
N CYS A 159 8.45 -4.91 -18.67
CA CYS A 159 9.75 -4.38 -18.23
C CYS A 159 10.51 -5.35 -17.33
N TRP A 160 9.81 -6.14 -16.52
CA TRP A 160 10.42 -7.09 -15.57
C TRP A 160 10.93 -8.37 -16.24
N VAL A 161 10.29 -8.86 -17.31
CA VAL A 161 10.67 -10.10 -18.00
C VAL A 161 12.12 -10.11 -18.51
N PRO A 162 12.63 -9.09 -19.22
CA PRO A 162 14.04 -9.08 -19.63
C PRO A 162 15.01 -9.17 -18.45
N ARG A 163 14.64 -8.58 -17.31
CA ARG A 163 15.42 -8.64 -16.07
C ARG A 163 15.50 -10.06 -15.52
N THR A 164 14.44 -10.86 -15.61
CA THR A 164 14.46 -12.25 -15.11
C THR A 164 15.27 -13.16 -15.99
N VAL A 165 15.21 -12.98 -17.32
CA VAL A 165 15.98 -13.75 -18.29
C VAL A 165 17.50 -13.48 -18.15
N ALA A 166 17.88 -12.33 -17.58
CA ALA A 166 19.26 -12.00 -17.27
C ALA A 166 19.90 -12.90 -16.18
N PHE A 167 19.09 -13.60 -15.37
CA PHE A 167 19.57 -14.50 -14.32
C PHE A 167 19.26 -15.95 -14.68
N ARG A 168 20.28 -16.82 -14.62
CA ARG A 168 20.14 -18.26 -14.83
C ARG A 168 20.66 -19.05 -13.64
N ASN A 169 19.92 -20.09 -13.29
CA ASN A 169 20.37 -21.05 -12.29
C ASN A 169 21.38 -22.04 -12.93
N VAL A 170 22.58 -22.14 -12.36
CA VAL A 170 23.67 -22.99 -12.85
C VAL A 170 24.17 -23.90 -11.73
N TYR A 171 24.34 -25.18 -12.03
CA TYR A 171 24.91 -26.15 -11.09
C TYR A 171 26.43 -26.04 -11.08
N VAL A 172 27.01 -25.84 -9.91
CA VAL A 172 28.46 -25.76 -9.68
C VAL A 172 28.87 -26.79 -8.63
N PRO A 173 29.95 -27.55 -8.81
CA PRO A 173 30.44 -28.48 -7.79
C PRO A 173 30.77 -27.76 -6.48
N ASP A 174 30.32 -28.29 -5.33
CA ASP A 174 30.68 -27.76 -4.01
C ASP A 174 32.12 -28.18 -3.66
N PRO A 175 33.08 -27.24 -3.60
CA PRO A 175 34.46 -27.54 -3.28
C PRO A 175 34.67 -28.07 -1.85
N ALA A 176 33.69 -27.89 -0.94
CA ALA A 176 33.80 -28.33 0.45
C ALA A 176 33.33 -29.78 0.68
N MET A 177 32.44 -30.31 -0.18
CA MET A 177 31.83 -31.63 0.02
C MET A 177 32.12 -32.64 -1.10
N ASN A 178 32.89 -32.25 -2.13
CA ASN A 178 33.46 -33.09 -3.20
C ASN A 178 32.49 -34.07 -3.91
N SER A 179 31.18 -33.88 -3.77
CA SER A 179 30.15 -34.82 -4.24
C SER A 179 28.79 -34.16 -4.53
N SER A 180 28.50 -32.97 -3.99
CA SER A 180 27.24 -32.26 -4.22
C SER A 180 27.39 -31.06 -5.15
N GLN A 181 26.59 -31.01 -6.23
CA GLN A 181 26.41 -29.79 -7.00
C GLN A 181 25.52 -28.80 -6.22
N ILE A 182 25.96 -27.54 -6.09
CA ILE A 182 25.14 -26.42 -5.61
C ILE A 182 24.55 -25.67 -6.79
N LEU A 183 23.28 -25.27 -6.67
CA LEU A 183 22.66 -24.38 -7.64
C LEU A 183 23.05 -22.95 -7.27
N ILE A 184 23.69 -22.20 -8.17
CA ILE A 184 23.99 -20.78 -8.00
C ILE A 184 23.26 -19.96 -9.05
N VAL A 185 23.10 -18.66 -8.79
CA VAL A 185 22.53 -17.72 -9.76
C VAL A 185 23.67 -17.05 -10.51
N GLN A 186 23.69 -17.19 -11.83
CA GLN A 186 24.64 -16.53 -12.71
C GLN A 186 23.93 -15.41 -13.49
N PHE A 187 24.55 -14.22 -13.50
CA PHE A 187 24.13 -13.12 -14.34
C PHE A 187 24.71 -13.25 -15.75
N LEU A 188 23.85 -13.13 -16.77
CA LEU A 188 24.24 -13.14 -18.18
C LEU A 188 24.54 -11.72 -18.64
N GLY A 189 25.82 -11.42 -18.86
CA GLY A 189 26.27 -10.09 -19.31
C GLY A 189 25.62 -9.58 -20.60
N MET A 190 25.15 -10.48 -21.48
CA MET A 190 24.37 -10.13 -22.68
C MET A 190 23.12 -9.29 -22.36
N TRP A 191 22.48 -9.54 -21.22
CA TRP A 191 21.26 -8.85 -20.80
C TRP A 191 21.52 -7.61 -19.94
N SER A 192 22.79 -7.23 -19.78
CA SER A 192 23.17 -6.04 -19.01
C SER A 192 22.44 -4.76 -19.45
N PRO A 193 22.30 -4.44 -20.74
CA PRO A 193 21.55 -3.24 -21.15
C PRO A 193 20.09 -3.26 -20.70
N ALA A 194 19.44 -4.43 -20.73
CA ALA A 194 18.05 -4.58 -20.30
C ALA A 194 17.89 -4.46 -18.78
N ASP A 195 18.84 -5.00 -18.00
CA ASP A 195 18.85 -4.85 -16.54
C ASP A 195 19.09 -3.38 -16.13
N TYR A 196 20.01 -2.69 -16.80
CA TYR A 196 20.21 -1.25 -16.62
C TYR A 196 18.96 -0.43 -16.97
N PHE A 197 18.30 -0.74 -18.10
CA PHE A 197 17.06 -0.10 -18.48
C PHE A 197 15.97 -0.27 -17.41
N TYR A 198 15.81 -1.49 -16.88
CA TYR A 198 14.84 -1.75 -15.81
C TYR A 198 15.20 -0.97 -14.53
N LEU A 199 16.47 -0.97 -14.13
CA LEU A 199 16.93 -0.27 -12.95
C LEU A 199 16.63 1.23 -13.04
N ILE A 200 17.04 1.87 -14.14
CA ILE A 200 16.86 3.31 -14.36
C ILE A 200 15.37 3.66 -14.52
N THR A 201 14.64 2.92 -15.34
CA THR A 201 13.27 3.28 -15.71
C THR A 201 12.27 2.90 -14.62
N VAL A 202 12.30 1.63 -14.18
CA VAL A 202 11.28 1.09 -13.26
C VAL A 202 11.66 1.31 -11.81
N LYS A 203 12.91 1.09 -11.43
CA LYS A 203 13.31 1.15 -10.01
C LYS A 203 13.73 2.54 -9.55
N ILE A 204 14.20 3.40 -10.45
CA ILE A 204 14.55 4.78 -10.13
C ILE A 204 13.45 5.72 -10.61
N ALA A 205 13.36 6.00 -11.91
CA ALA A 205 12.52 7.07 -12.44
C ALA A 205 11.05 6.91 -12.04
N LEU A 206 10.47 5.71 -12.25
CA LEU A 206 9.08 5.46 -11.91
C LEU A 206 8.79 5.54 -10.41
N VAL A 207 9.66 5.00 -9.55
CA VAL A 207 9.51 5.08 -8.08
C VAL A 207 9.53 6.53 -7.61
N TYR A 208 10.41 7.37 -8.18
CA TYR A 208 10.44 8.79 -7.87
C TYR A 208 9.19 9.53 -8.34
N ILE A 209 8.75 9.28 -9.56
CA ILE A 209 7.51 9.87 -10.10
C ILE A 209 6.33 9.49 -9.21
N GLN A 210 6.21 8.22 -8.84
CA GLN A 210 5.18 7.70 -7.93
C GLN A 210 5.26 8.39 -6.56
N TYR A 211 6.44 8.45 -5.95
CA TYR A 211 6.65 9.07 -4.64
C TYR A 211 6.29 10.56 -4.63
N ILE A 212 6.76 11.33 -5.62
CA ILE A 212 6.46 12.76 -5.76
C ILE A 212 4.94 12.95 -5.97
N THR A 213 4.35 12.16 -6.86
CA THR A 213 2.91 12.22 -7.14
C THR A 213 2.08 11.92 -5.89
N MET A 214 2.41 10.86 -5.16
CA MET A 214 1.72 10.49 -3.91
C MET A 214 1.88 11.57 -2.85
N SER A 215 3.07 12.15 -2.71
CA SER A 215 3.34 13.23 -1.75
C SER A 215 2.51 14.48 -2.06
N VAL A 216 2.49 14.92 -3.33
CA VAL A 216 1.67 16.05 -3.78
C VAL A 216 0.18 15.77 -3.54
N CYS A 217 -0.30 14.58 -3.92
CA CYS A 217 -1.70 14.19 -3.71
C CYS A 217 -2.05 14.15 -2.22
N ALA A 218 -1.17 13.63 -1.36
CA ALA A 218 -1.38 13.60 0.09
C ALA A 218 -1.52 15.02 0.66
N VAL A 219 -0.68 15.96 0.23
CA VAL A 219 -0.78 17.38 0.62
C VAL A 219 -2.11 17.97 0.17
N VAL A 220 -2.52 17.76 -1.08
CA VAL A 220 -3.81 18.24 -1.62
C VAL A 220 -4.98 17.69 -0.80
N ILE A 221 -4.97 16.39 -0.50
CA ILE A 221 -6.03 15.75 0.31
C ILE A 221 -6.05 16.34 1.73
N ALA A 222 -4.88 16.51 2.36
CA ALA A 222 -4.78 17.07 3.70
C ALA A 222 -5.34 18.51 3.77
N ILE A 223 -5.01 19.35 2.78
CA ILE A 223 -5.52 20.73 2.68
C ILE A 223 -7.05 20.71 2.53
N GLY A 224 -7.60 19.95 1.57
CA GLY A 224 -9.04 19.92 1.35
C GLY A 224 -9.84 19.30 2.50
N MET A 225 -9.28 18.33 3.21
CA MET A 225 -9.87 17.79 4.44
C MET A 225 -9.97 18.86 5.53
N ARG A 226 -8.93 19.70 5.71
CA ARG A 226 -8.95 20.80 6.69
C ARG A 226 -10.01 21.84 6.34
N SER A 227 -10.12 22.22 5.08
CA SER A 227 -11.16 23.14 4.60
C SER A 227 -12.57 22.59 4.86
N SER A 228 -12.77 21.29 4.61
CA SER A 228 -14.05 20.62 4.86
C SER A 228 -14.43 20.59 6.35
N ILE A 229 -13.47 20.48 7.25
CA ILE A 229 -13.72 20.51 8.71
C ILE A 229 -14.12 21.92 9.15
N LYS A 230 -13.39 22.96 8.70
CA LYS A 230 -13.68 24.36 9.04
C LYS A 230 -15.08 24.80 8.58
N LEU A 231 -15.48 24.40 7.36
CA LEU A 231 -16.81 24.70 6.83
C LEU A 231 -17.92 24.02 7.65
N LYS A 232 -17.69 22.78 8.10
CA LYS A 232 -18.64 22.06 8.95
C LYS A 232 -18.77 22.70 10.33
N SER A 233 -17.67 23.10 10.98
CA SER A 233 -17.74 23.79 12.27
C SER A 233 -18.45 25.14 12.19
N ALA A 234 -18.26 25.90 11.11
CA ALA A 234 -18.97 27.17 10.89
C ALA A 234 -20.48 26.98 10.64
N SER A 235 -20.85 25.88 9.96
CA SER A 235 -22.25 25.56 9.67
C SER A 235 -23.01 25.10 10.93
N THR A 236 -22.36 24.37 11.85
CA THR A 236 -22.99 23.94 13.11
C THR A 236 -23.28 25.13 14.04
N VAL A 237 -22.35 26.08 14.16
CA VAL A 237 -22.53 27.30 14.98
C VAL A 237 -23.68 28.18 14.45
N SER A 238 -23.88 28.22 13.14
CA SER A 238 -24.96 29.00 12.52
C SER A 238 -26.35 28.37 12.73
N PHE A 239 -26.43 27.07 13.03
CA PHE A 239 -27.69 26.36 13.25
C PHE A 239 -28.19 26.55 14.69
N ASP A 240 -27.31 26.49 15.69
CA ASP A 240 -27.66 26.72 17.10
C ASP A 240 -28.22 28.14 17.34
N ASN A 241 -27.61 29.15 16.73
CA ASN A 241 -28.07 30.54 16.86
C ASN A 241 -29.47 30.78 16.24
N ARG A 242 -29.90 29.93 15.29
CA ARG A 242 -31.20 30.07 14.62
C ARG A 242 -32.33 29.40 15.38
N SER A 243 -32.04 28.35 16.16
CA SER A 243 -33.00 27.72 17.07
C SER A 243 -33.33 28.59 18.28
N ASP A 244 -32.37 29.35 18.81
CA ASP A 244 -32.63 30.26 19.96
C ASP A 244 -33.38 31.53 19.53
N SER A 245 -33.21 31.97 18.29
CA SER A 245 -33.86 33.20 17.79
C SER A 245 -35.36 33.03 17.50
N GLN A 246 -35.87 31.79 17.33
CA GLN A 246 -37.30 31.56 17.08
C GLN A 246 -38.15 31.43 18.36
N ASN A 247 -37.52 31.34 19.55
CA ASN A 247 -38.24 31.26 20.82
C ASN A 247 -38.38 32.60 21.56
N SER A 248 -37.86 33.70 21.01
CA SER A 248 -37.76 34.98 21.72
C SER A 248 -38.61 36.14 21.15
N GLU A 249 -39.53 35.90 20.20
CA GLU A 249 -40.38 36.96 19.63
C GLU A 249 -41.87 36.93 20.02
N ASN A 250 -42.30 36.04 20.92
CA ASN A 250 -43.70 35.98 21.38
C ASN A 250 -43.87 36.31 22.86
N SER A 251 -43.40 37.47 23.31
CA SER A 251 -43.68 37.96 24.67
C SER A 251 -43.71 39.48 24.75
N THR A 252 -44.60 40.13 23.99
CA THR A 252 -45.06 41.47 24.37
C THR A 252 -46.47 41.78 23.85
N VAL A 253 -47.37 42.00 24.82
CA VAL A 253 -48.53 42.93 24.78
C VAL A 253 -49.91 42.43 24.32
N LYS A 254 -50.74 42.20 25.36
CA LYS A 254 -52.15 42.58 25.59
C LYS A 254 -53.33 41.86 24.90
N LYS A 255 -54.27 41.53 25.79
CA LYS A 255 -55.69 41.16 25.63
C LYS A 255 -56.44 42.11 24.70
N ASP A 256 -57.25 41.57 23.79
CA ASP A 256 -58.70 41.80 23.80
C ASP A 256 -59.45 40.84 22.88
N ALA A 257 -60.75 40.71 23.15
CA ALA A 257 -61.68 39.70 22.67
C ALA A 257 -61.91 39.68 21.15
N GLY A 258 -62.13 38.47 20.61
CA GLY A 258 -62.67 38.27 19.26
C GLY A 258 -62.15 36.99 18.61
N VAL A 259 -63.03 36.01 18.39
CA VAL A 259 -62.77 34.78 17.61
C VAL A 259 -62.21 35.12 16.22
N PRO A 260 -61.15 34.44 15.73
CA PRO A 260 -61.38 33.57 14.56
C PRO A 260 -60.53 32.28 14.50
N MET A 261 -61.19 31.23 13.98
CA MET A 261 -60.70 30.10 13.20
C MET A 261 -59.19 29.73 13.27
N GLU A 262 -58.95 28.56 13.86
CA GLU A 262 -57.72 27.78 13.74
C GLU A 262 -57.51 27.29 12.29
N VAL A 263 -56.77 28.05 11.49
CA VAL A 263 -56.12 27.51 10.28
C VAL A 263 -54.80 26.89 10.72
N LYS A 264 -54.82 25.59 11.04
CA LYS A 264 -53.59 24.80 11.16
C LYS A 264 -52.86 24.85 9.84
N ASN A 265 -51.74 25.56 9.81
CA ASN A 265 -50.91 25.75 8.62
C ASN A 265 -50.04 24.50 8.38
N VAL A 266 -50.69 23.38 8.04
CA VAL A 266 -50.11 22.04 7.79
C VAL A 266 -49.00 22.09 6.72
N ASN A 267 -49.02 23.09 5.83
CA ASN A 267 -48.02 23.26 4.78
C ASN A 267 -46.64 23.73 5.29
N THR A 268 -46.56 24.33 6.48
CA THR A 268 -45.29 24.84 7.05
C THR A 268 -44.51 23.73 7.73
N ASP A 269 -45.20 22.83 8.44
CA ASP A 269 -44.57 21.68 9.10
C ASP A 269 -44.10 20.62 8.11
N LEU A 270 -44.85 20.37 7.02
CA LEU A 270 -44.43 19.47 5.95
C LEU A 270 -43.22 19.99 5.14
N LYS A 271 -43.14 21.30 4.89
CA LYS A 271 -41.96 21.91 4.23
C LYS A 271 -40.74 21.92 5.15
N THR A 272 -40.92 22.07 6.45
CA THR A 272 -39.82 22.06 7.42
C THR A 272 -39.30 20.64 7.68
N ALA A 273 -40.19 19.64 7.77
CA ALA A 273 -39.83 18.23 7.89
C ALA A 273 -39.14 17.69 6.62
N SER A 274 -39.64 18.02 5.42
CA SER A 274 -39.02 17.62 4.16
C SER A 274 -37.65 18.28 3.93
N LYS A 275 -37.49 19.54 4.33
CA LYS A 275 -36.20 20.26 4.29
C LYS A 275 -35.20 19.67 5.29
N GLN A 276 -35.62 19.41 6.54
CA GLN A 276 -34.77 18.74 7.55
C GLN A 276 -34.36 17.32 7.13
N GLU A 277 -35.24 16.55 6.49
CA GLU A 277 -34.88 15.21 5.99
C GLU A 277 -33.90 15.30 4.80
N SER A 278 -34.06 16.29 3.92
CA SER A 278 -33.13 16.55 2.81
C SER A 278 -31.74 16.98 3.30
N ASP A 279 -31.68 17.87 4.29
CA ASP A 279 -30.43 18.36 4.89
C ASP A 279 -29.69 17.23 5.63
N LYS A 280 -30.43 16.40 6.39
CA LYS A 280 -29.87 15.20 7.02
C LYS A 280 -29.29 14.21 6.01
N LYS A 281 -29.97 13.97 4.88
CA LYS A 281 -29.47 13.08 3.81
C LYS A 281 -28.21 13.64 3.14
N ILE A 282 -28.15 14.95 2.89
CA ILE A 282 -26.97 15.63 2.33
C ILE A 282 -25.78 15.53 3.30
N GLN A 283 -26.00 15.80 4.58
CA GLN A 283 -24.95 15.74 5.61
C GLN A 283 -24.43 14.32 5.81
N GLN A 284 -25.30 13.31 5.82
CA GLN A 284 -24.92 11.90 5.92
C GLN A 284 -24.10 11.44 4.71
N LYS A 285 -24.45 11.90 3.50
CA LYS A 285 -23.69 11.61 2.28
C LYS A 285 -22.29 12.24 2.32
N GLY A 286 -22.18 13.49 2.74
CA GLY A 286 -20.89 14.18 2.89
C GLY A 286 -19.97 13.56 3.95
N ASN A 287 -20.52 12.96 5.02
CA ASN A 287 -19.73 12.25 6.02
C ASN A 287 -19.18 10.91 5.50
N LYS A 288 -19.94 10.20 4.67
CA LYS A 288 -19.48 8.96 4.02
C LYS A 288 -18.35 9.24 3.02
N GLU A 289 -18.49 10.27 2.19
CA GLU A 289 -17.45 10.66 1.23
C GLU A 289 -16.14 11.06 1.95
N LEU A 290 -16.24 11.79 3.06
CA LEU A 290 -15.08 12.15 3.88
C LEU A 290 -14.38 10.92 4.51
N GLN A 291 -15.13 9.90 4.95
CA GLN A 291 -14.53 8.65 5.47
C GLN A 291 -13.70 7.95 4.40
N VAL A 292 -14.23 7.87 3.19
CA VAL A 292 -13.56 7.24 2.04
C VAL A 292 -12.27 7.99 1.66
N ILE A 293 -12.28 9.33 1.73
CA ILE A 293 -11.08 10.15 1.51
C ILE A 293 -10.06 9.93 2.63
N LYS A 294 -10.49 9.91 3.89
CA LYS A 294 -9.62 9.63 5.05
C LYS A 294 -8.92 8.28 4.94
N GLN A 295 -9.66 7.23 4.58
CA GLN A 295 -9.10 5.89 4.39
C GLN A 295 -7.94 5.92 3.39
N ALA A 296 -8.20 6.45 2.20
CA ALA A 296 -7.23 6.49 1.12
C ALA A 296 -6.04 7.41 1.45
N PHE A 297 -6.27 8.53 2.13
CA PHE A 297 -5.20 9.39 2.64
C PHE A 297 -4.24 8.61 3.56
N VAL A 298 -4.78 7.84 4.51
CA VAL A 298 -3.96 7.05 5.44
C VAL A 298 -3.17 5.96 4.70
N VAL A 299 -3.78 5.25 3.73
CA VAL A 299 -3.06 4.26 2.90
C VAL A 299 -1.90 4.92 2.17
N VAL A 300 -2.13 6.05 1.51
CA VAL A 300 -1.10 6.78 0.76
C VAL A 300 0.01 7.29 1.68
N LEU A 301 -0.35 7.82 2.86
CA LEU A 301 0.62 8.32 3.83
C LEU A 301 1.53 7.20 4.36
N VAL A 302 0.96 6.05 4.73
CA VAL A 302 1.72 4.89 5.19
C VAL A 302 2.67 4.40 4.11
N HIS A 303 2.20 4.32 2.87
CA HIS A 303 3.03 3.91 1.74
C HIS A 303 4.19 4.88 1.50
N VAL A 304 3.95 6.20 1.49
CA VAL A 304 5.01 7.22 1.35
C VAL A 304 6.08 7.08 2.44
N ILE A 305 5.68 6.87 3.69
CA ILE A 305 6.60 6.68 4.82
C ILE A 305 7.45 5.41 4.63
N CYS A 306 6.82 4.30 4.25
CA CYS A 306 7.52 3.02 4.10
C CYS A 306 8.45 3.01 2.89
N THR A 307 7.99 3.50 1.73
CA THR A 307 8.78 3.60 0.49
C THR A 307 9.95 4.57 0.61
N ASN A 308 9.90 5.53 1.53
CA ASN A 308 11.04 6.41 1.83
C ASN A 308 12.30 5.63 2.27
N THR A 309 12.14 4.42 2.82
CA THR A 309 13.27 3.55 3.18
C THR A 309 13.96 2.93 1.96
N MET A 310 13.21 2.69 0.87
CA MET A 310 13.72 2.09 -0.36
C MET A 310 14.55 3.08 -1.19
N ILE A 311 14.13 4.35 -1.23
CA ILE A 311 14.71 5.37 -2.12
C ILE A 311 16.23 5.51 -1.91
N PRO A 312 16.76 5.71 -0.69
CA PRO A 312 18.20 5.81 -0.46
C PRO A 312 18.98 4.57 -0.90
N ALA A 313 18.43 3.37 -0.68
CA ALA A 313 19.07 2.12 -1.06
C ALA A 313 19.24 1.99 -2.58
N VAL A 314 18.23 2.40 -3.34
CA VAL A 314 18.26 2.37 -4.81
C VAL A 314 19.20 3.45 -5.37
N ILE A 315 19.22 4.66 -4.78
CA ILE A 315 20.20 5.70 -5.16
C ILE A 315 21.62 5.19 -4.94
N TYR A 316 21.88 4.57 -3.79
CA TYR A 316 23.21 4.07 -3.47
C TYR A 316 23.64 2.96 -4.43
N ASN A 317 22.71 2.09 -4.84
CA ASN A 317 22.94 1.07 -5.89
C ASN A 317 23.29 1.67 -7.26
N LEU A 318 22.80 2.87 -7.57
CA LEU A 318 23.12 3.59 -8.80
C LEU A 318 24.50 4.27 -8.74
N ILE A 319 24.82 4.91 -7.61
CA ILE A 319 26.04 5.71 -7.46
C ILE A 319 27.27 4.83 -7.22
N GLU A 320 27.11 3.73 -6.50
CA GLU A 320 28.20 2.83 -6.13
C GLU A 320 28.02 1.46 -6.81
N PRO A 321 28.72 1.20 -7.93
CA PRO A 321 28.66 -0.10 -8.62
C PRO A 321 29.07 -1.28 -7.73
N LYS A 322 29.85 -1.02 -6.65
CA LYS A 322 30.21 -2.05 -5.67
C LYS A 322 29.02 -2.50 -4.79
N PHE A 323 27.93 -1.73 -4.75
CA PHE A 323 26.69 -2.04 -4.02
C PHE A 323 25.69 -2.81 -4.90
N GLN A 324 26.14 -3.95 -5.44
CA GLN A 324 25.34 -4.81 -6.31
C GLN A 324 25.49 -6.28 -5.92
N VAL A 325 24.58 -7.12 -6.40
CA VAL A 325 24.64 -8.58 -6.20
C VAL A 325 25.95 -9.11 -6.78
N GLY A 326 26.74 -9.79 -5.94
CA GLY A 326 28.05 -10.31 -6.31
C GLY A 326 29.19 -9.28 -6.35
N ALA A 327 28.93 -8.01 -6.02
CA ALA A 327 29.94 -6.95 -5.93
C ALA A 327 30.54 -6.80 -4.51
N ASP A 328 31.49 -5.89 -4.29
CA ASP A 328 32.29 -5.83 -3.05
C ASP A 328 31.45 -5.55 -1.79
N TYR A 329 30.31 -4.87 -1.94
CA TYR A 329 29.39 -4.53 -0.85
C TYR A 329 28.11 -5.39 -0.87
N ASN A 330 28.20 -6.59 -1.43
CA ASN A 330 27.08 -7.54 -1.53
C ASN A 330 26.42 -7.82 -0.16
N ASN A 331 27.22 -8.09 0.88
CA ASN A 331 26.70 -8.38 2.21
C ASN A 331 25.93 -7.19 2.82
N LEU A 332 26.47 -5.98 2.65
CA LEU A 332 25.80 -4.75 3.09
C LEU A 332 24.49 -4.54 2.32
N MET A 333 24.47 -4.79 1.02
CA MET A 333 23.28 -4.67 0.18
C MET A 333 22.16 -5.59 0.66
N TYR A 334 22.45 -6.87 0.94
CA TYR A 334 21.44 -7.79 1.46
C TYR A 334 20.84 -7.32 2.79
N ILE A 335 21.66 -6.81 3.72
CA ILE A 335 21.19 -6.29 5.00
C ILE A 335 20.29 -5.07 4.80
N VAL A 336 20.72 -4.09 4.01
CA VAL A 336 19.96 -2.87 3.72
C VAL A 336 18.60 -3.22 3.09
N PHE A 337 18.60 -4.06 2.05
CA PHE A 337 17.35 -4.47 1.41
C PHE A 337 16.48 -5.35 2.33
N GLY A 338 17.04 -6.07 3.29
CA GLY A 338 16.27 -6.76 4.34
C GLY A 338 15.45 -5.78 5.19
N PHE A 339 16.03 -4.63 5.57
CA PHE A 339 15.28 -3.58 6.28
C PHE A 339 14.24 -2.90 5.39
N VAL A 340 14.55 -2.66 4.11
CA VAL A 340 13.57 -2.16 3.13
C VAL A 340 12.38 -3.12 3.04
N ASN A 341 12.62 -4.43 2.94
CA ASN A 341 11.57 -5.44 2.89
C ASN A 341 10.72 -5.47 4.18
N THR A 342 11.30 -5.13 5.33
CA THR A 342 10.57 -5.00 6.59
C THR A 342 9.59 -3.82 6.53
N ALA A 343 10.01 -2.67 6.02
CA ALA A 343 9.14 -1.50 5.84
C ALA A 343 8.02 -1.79 4.84
N GLU A 344 8.31 -2.49 3.75
CA GLU A 344 7.29 -2.91 2.78
C GLU A 344 6.32 -3.96 3.36
N GLY A 345 6.81 -4.87 4.20
CA GLY A 345 5.97 -5.80 4.95
C GLY A 345 5.01 -5.06 5.89
N LEU A 346 5.49 -4.04 6.59
CA LEU A 346 4.66 -3.19 7.44
C LEU A 346 3.58 -2.46 6.63
N ASN A 347 3.93 -1.92 5.46
CA ASN A 347 2.98 -1.27 4.56
C ASN A 347 1.83 -2.21 4.17
N ALA A 348 2.14 -3.43 3.72
CA ALA A 348 1.14 -4.44 3.36
C ALA A 348 0.30 -4.93 4.55
N PHE A 349 0.90 -4.99 5.75
CA PHE A 349 0.27 -5.42 6.99
C PHE A 349 -0.78 -4.41 7.49
N ILE A 350 -0.45 -3.11 7.49
CA ILE A 350 -1.29 -2.06 8.07
C ILE A 350 -2.61 -1.88 7.29
N ASN A 351 -2.63 -2.19 5.99
CA ASN A 351 -3.80 -2.00 5.11
C ASN A 351 -5.09 -2.61 5.69
N PHE A 352 -5.03 -3.79 6.28
CA PHE A 352 -6.19 -4.42 6.93
C PHE A 352 -6.78 -3.58 8.06
N PHE A 353 -5.93 -3.05 8.94
CA PHE A 353 -6.38 -2.19 10.04
C PHE A 353 -6.92 -0.86 9.53
N ILE A 354 -6.37 -0.31 8.46
CA ILE A 354 -6.93 0.88 7.82
C ILE A 354 -8.35 0.59 7.31
N TYR A 355 -8.56 -0.57 6.68
CA TYR A 355 -9.88 -0.96 6.16
C TYR A 355 -10.89 -1.18 7.28
N LEU A 356 -10.50 -1.85 8.37
CA LEU A 356 -11.37 -1.99 9.54
C LEU A 356 -11.77 -0.65 10.17
N ASN A 357 -10.85 0.31 10.26
CA ASN A 357 -11.12 1.59 10.91
C ASN A 357 -11.91 2.57 10.04
N PHE A 358 -11.60 2.64 8.74
CA PHE A 358 -12.09 3.71 7.87
C PHE A 358 -13.08 3.26 6.79
N ASN A 359 -13.20 1.96 6.50
CA ASN A 359 -14.14 1.44 5.51
C ASN A 359 -15.37 0.80 6.18
N SER A 360 -16.44 1.58 6.28
CA SER A 360 -17.70 1.11 6.92
C SER A 360 -18.31 -0.11 6.23
N LYS A 361 -18.25 -0.22 4.89
CA LYS A 361 -18.73 -1.40 4.16
C LYS A 361 -17.90 -2.63 4.52
N PHE A 362 -16.58 -2.48 4.56
CA PHE A 362 -15.64 -3.54 4.95
C PHE A 362 -15.90 -4.02 6.36
N ARG A 363 -15.99 -3.11 7.32
CA ARG A 363 -16.25 -3.43 8.73
C ARG A 363 -17.58 -4.15 8.94
N ASN A 364 -18.64 -3.71 8.27
CA ASN A 364 -19.95 -4.36 8.36
C ASN A 364 -19.88 -5.79 7.77
N CYS A 365 -19.26 -5.95 6.60
CA CYS A 365 -19.10 -7.26 5.97
C CYS A 365 -18.23 -8.20 6.82
N PHE A 366 -17.12 -7.71 7.36
CA PHE A 366 -16.26 -8.44 8.30
C PHE A 366 -17.04 -8.92 9.52
N GLY A 367 -17.80 -8.02 10.16
CA GLY A 367 -18.63 -8.36 11.31
C GLY A 367 -19.68 -9.44 11.02
N THR A 368 -20.26 -9.44 9.82
CA THR A 368 -21.19 -10.48 9.36
C THR A 368 -20.48 -11.80 9.06
N VAL A 369 -19.31 -11.79 8.43
CA VAL A 369 -18.56 -13.01 8.08
C VAL A 369 -18.08 -13.74 9.34
N PHE A 370 -17.58 -13.00 10.32
CA PHE A 370 -16.99 -13.58 11.52
C PHE A 370 -17.94 -13.59 12.74
N ASN A 371 -19.21 -13.23 12.55
CA ASN A 371 -20.20 -13.10 13.63
C ASN A 371 -19.75 -12.17 14.80
N ILE A 372 -18.94 -11.15 14.49
CA ILE A 372 -18.41 -10.17 15.45
C ILE A 372 -19.35 -8.94 15.56
N SER A 373 -20.56 -9.01 14.98
CA SER A 373 -21.51 -7.89 14.92
C SER A 373 -21.91 -7.31 16.29
N LYS A 374 -21.67 -8.04 17.39
CA LYS A 374 -21.85 -7.54 18.77
C LYS A 374 -20.69 -6.70 19.31
N PHE A 375 -19.47 -6.79 18.78
CA PHE A 375 -18.27 -6.16 19.37
C PHE A 375 -17.86 -4.81 18.74
N ILE A 376 -18.34 -4.49 17.54
CA ILE A 376 -17.83 -3.35 16.75
C ILE A 376 -18.73 -2.09 16.86
N LYS A 377 -19.66 -2.07 17.82
CA LYS A 377 -20.64 -0.97 17.97
C LYS A 377 -20.25 0.15 18.93
N ASN A 378 -19.02 0.16 19.45
CA ASN A 378 -18.50 1.26 20.28
C ASN A 378 -17.51 2.13 19.50
#